data_AF-A0A957T5U1-F1
#
_entry.id   AF-A0A957T5U1-F1
#
_cell.length_a   1.000
_cell.length_b   1.000
_cell.length_c   1.000
_cell.angle_alpha   90.00
_cell.angle_beta   90.00
_cell.angle_gamma   90.00
#
_symmetry.space_group_name_H-M   'P 1'
#
loop_
_entity.id
_entity.type
_entity.pdbx_description
1 polymer ?
#
loop_
_entity_poly.entity_id
_entity_poly.type
_entity_poly.pdbx_seq_one_letter_code
_entity_poly.pdbx_strand_id
1 'polypeptide(L)'
;MYRRSQRFFGVILALLLTITPVSETLSQAHQHSLPQQAPPTQDDDTVFLPLVQGPGGSSPNIDTGRHAPPELAAPSCSANTTPLTPELTILASDAGFTQGAFEVNASGAAVYRIPLVASPGTAGIQPDLALVYNSQGGDGIAGVGWSVAGLSAIGRCPTTVERNGSPDPVDFDDSDLFCLDGQPLLALDGTYGANGTEYRTEIDNLSRIISYGQNGSGPNSFQVWTKAGLHMTYGSTADAQVRVQGQNGVLGWAVNRIEDSTGNYLTVAYHRNDVNGEQYPYRIRYTGNSNAEIAPYNLVEFHYEARPKIIQRYVAGAQVEMGSR
;
A
#
# COMPACT_ATOMS: atom_id res chain seq x y z
N MET A 1 -0.62 84.72 38.34
CA MET A 1 0.15 84.52 37.09
C MET A 1 -0.68 83.64 36.17
N TYR A 2 -1.53 84.23 35.33
CA TYR A 2 -1.31 84.52 33.89
C TYR A 2 -1.28 83.23 33.02
N ARG A 3 -2.43 82.88 32.42
CA ARG A 3 -2.74 82.85 30.95
C ARG A 3 -2.11 81.65 30.20
N ARG A 4 -2.68 81.02 29.15
CA ARG A 4 -3.87 81.13 28.27
C ARG A 4 -3.82 79.84 27.39
N SER A 5 -4.93 79.16 27.09
CA SER A 5 -5.84 79.37 25.93
C SER A 5 -5.25 78.93 24.57
N GLN A 6 -5.79 77.85 23.98
CA GLN A 6 -6.63 77.81 22.73
C GLN A 6 -5.81 77.60 21.45
N ARG A 7 -6.03 76.56 20.61
CA ARG A 7 -7.16 76.11 19.75
C ARG A 7 -6.80 76.34 18.26
N PHE A 8 -7.48 75.55 17.40
CA PHE A 8 -7.75 75.75 15.95
C PHE A 8 -6.71 75.19 14.97
N PHE A 9 -6.99 74.67 13.77
CA PHE A 9 -8.14 74.47 12.84
C PHE A 9 -7.69 73.26 11.95
N GLY A 10 -8.45 72.28 11.46
CA GLY A 10 -9.63 72.32 10.60
C GLY A 10 -9.28 72.17 9.10
N VAL A 11 -10.15 71.47 8.34
CA VAL A 11 -10.29 71.38 6.85
C VAL A 11 -9.56 70.16 6.19
N ILE A 12 -10.22 69.05 5.78
CA ILE A 12 -11.30 68.75 4.80
C ILE A 12 -10.89 69.00 3.33
N LEU A 13 -10.98 67.97 2.46
CA LEU A 13 -11.73 67.95 1.17
C LEU A 13 -11.19 66.91 0.14
N ALA A 14 -11.94 65.82 -0.09
CA ALA A 14 -12.57 65.31 -1.33
C ALA A 14 -11.64 64.79 -2.46
N LEU A 15 -11.72 63.51 -2.85
CA LEU A 15 -12.70 62.81 -3.72
C LEU A 15 -12.30 62.88 -5.21
N LEU A 16 -12.09 61.72 -5.85
CA LEU A 16 -12.43 61.49 -7.26
C LEU A 16 -12.42 59.98 -7.62
N LEU A 17 -13.61 59.46 -7.92
CA LEU A 17 -13.89 58.26 -8.72
C LEU A 17 -13.59 58.55 -10.19
N THR A 18 -13.08 57.56 -10.95
CA THR A 18 -13.45 57.39 -12.37
C THR A 18 -13.44 55.91 -12.78
N ILE A 19 -14.33 55.63 -13.73
CA ILE A 19 -14.86 54.34 -14.22
C ILE A 19 -14.08 53.81 -15.44
N THR A 20 -14.20 52.50 -15.67
CA THR A 20 -13.67 51.57 -16.71
C THR A 20 -13.64 52.03 -18.18
N PRO A 21 -12.97 51.27 -19.07
CA PRO A 21 -13.79 50.42 -19.96
C PRO A 21 -13.25 49.00 -20.25
N VAL A 22 -14.22 48.14 -20.55
CA VAL A 22 -14.13 46.82 -21.20
C VAL A 22 -13.77 46.99 -22.68
N SER A 23 -13.03 46.04 -23.25
CA SER A 23 -12.93 45.88 -24.71
C SER A 23 -12.85 44.40 -25.09
N GLU A 24 -13.86 43.97 -25.83
CA GLU A 24 -13.90 42.70 -26.58
C GLU A 24 -13.04 42.82 -27.85
N THR A 25 -12.40 41.73 -28.25
CA THR A 25 -12.10 41.46 -29.67
C THR A 25 -12.34 39.98 -29.98
N LEU A 26 -13.18 39.76 -31.00
CA LEU A 26 -13.38 38.48 -31.69
C LEU A 26 -12.29 38.32 -32.76
N SER A 27 -11.74 37.12 -32.91
CA SER A 27 -11.29 36.63 -34.22
C SER A 27 -11.25 35.10 -34.25
N GLN A 28 -11.96 34.51 -35.22
CA GLN A 28 -12.00 33.10 -35.56
C GLN A 28 -10.74 32.70 -36.33
N ALA A 29 -10.22 31.50 -36.08
CA ALA A 29 -9.53 30.71 -37.10
C ALA A 29 -9.91 29.24 -36.94
N HIS A 30 -10.68 28.79 -37.92
CA HIS A 30 -11.11 27.42 -38.15
C HIS A 30 -9.93 26.64 -38.76
N GLN A 31 -9.38 25.64 -38.08
CA GLN A 31 -8.60 24.59 -38.72
C GLN A 31 -9.01 23.22 -38.20
N HIS A 32 -9.84 22.60 -39.02
CA HIS A 32 -10.17 21.19 -39.04
C HIS A 32 -8.89 20.37 -39.21
N SER A 33 -8.53 19.55 -38.23
CA SER A 33 -7.54 18.48 -38.39
C SER A 33 -8.15 17.16 -37.94
N LEU A 34 -8.06 16.19 -38.84
CA LEU A 34 -8.64 14.85 -38.74
C LEU A 34 -7.96 14.06 -37.61
N PRO A 35 -8.67 13.22 -36.83
CA PRO A 35 -8.00 12.29 -35.94
C PRO A 35 -7.29 11.21 -36.75
N GLN A 36 -5.98 11.09 -36.56
CA GLN A 36 -5.22 9.93 -37.02
C GLN A 36 -5.64 8.71 -36.21
N GLN A 37 -6.11 7.71 -36.93
CA GLN A 37 -6.53 6.41 -36.46
C GLN A 37 -5.30 5.59 -36.02
N ALA A 38 -5.22 5.23 -34.75
CA ALA A 38 -4.22 4.28 -34.26
C ALA A 38 -4.61 2.84 -34.69
N PRO A 39 -3.64 2.01 -35.12
CA PRO A 39 -3.91 0.61 -35.49
C PRO A 39 -4.19 -0.25 -34.26
N PRO A 40 -5.02 -1.31 -34.36
CA PRO A 40 -5.29 -2.22 -33.25
C PRO A 40 -4.23 -3.33 -33.19
N THR A 41 -3.83 -3.73 -31.98
CA THR A 41 -3.24 -5.04 -31.62
C THR A 41 -3.02 -5.01 -30.11
N GLN A 42 -3.89 -5.65 -29.31
CA GLN A 42 -3.90 -7.06 -28.97
C GLN A 42 -2.58 -7.49 -28.31
N ASP A 43 -2.53 -7.34 -26.98
CA ASP A 43 -1.84 -8.28 -26.10
C ASP A 43 -2.65 -8.35 -24.79
N ASP A 44 -3.13 -9.56 -24.53
CA ASP A 44 -3.92 -9.98 -23.39
C ASP A 44 -2.92 -10.41 -22.31
N ASP A 45 -2.60 -9.51 -21.38
CA ASP A 45 -1.78 -9.79 -20.21
C ASP A 45 -2.31 -8.97 -19.02
N THR A 46 -3.44 -9.43 -18.47
CA THR A 46 -3.98 -8.95 -17.18
C THR A 46 -3.12 -9.48 -16.03
N VAL A 47 -1.94 -8.86 -15.84
CA VAL A 47 -1.04 -9.21 -14.72
C VAL A 47 -1.36 -8.35 -13.50
N PHE A 48 -1.83 -9.02 -12.45
CA PHE A 48 -2.06 -8.56 -11.08
C PHE A 48 -1.09 -7.48 -10.60
N LEU A 49 -1.64 -6.45 -9.95
CA LEU A 49 -0.87 -5.60 -9.05
C LEU A 49 -0.33 -6.48 -7.91
N PRO A 50 0.99 -6.52 -7.66
CA PRO A 50 1.47 -7.07 -6.40
C PRO A 50 1.14 -6.05 -5.31
N LEU A 51 -0.01 -6.21 -4.66
CA LEU A 51 -0.11 -5.83 -3.25
C LEU A 51 0.90 -6.70 -2.50
N VAL A 52 1.69 -6.06 -1.65
CA VAL A 52 2.76 -6.65 -0.84
C VAL A 52 2.29 -7.95 -0.19
N GLN A 53 2.78 -9.09 -0.67
CA GLN A 53 2.51 -10.40 -0.06
C GLN A 53 3.61 -10.68 0.99
N GLY A 54 3.22 -10.69 2.26
CA GLY A 54 3.99 -11.35 3.31
C GLY A 54 3.67 -12.85 3.34
N PRO A 55 4.64 -13.73 3.65
CA PRO A 55 4.36 -15.16 3.79
C PRO A 55 3.47 -15.40 5.02
N GLY A 56 2.34 -16.08 4.81
CA GLY A 56 1.42 -16.49 5.86
C GLY A 56 2.08 -17.47 6.84
N GLY A 57 2.17 -17.07 8.10
CA GLY A 57 2.58 -17.94 9.20
C GLY A 57 1.45 -18.88 9.60
N SER A 58 1.65 -20.18 9.42
CA SER A 58 0.78 -21.23 9.95
C SER A 58 1.01 -21.39 11.46
N SER A 59 -0.07 -21.45 12.24
CA SER A 59 -0.08 -21.98 13.61
C SER A 59 -0.64 -23.41 13.60
N PRO A 60 -0.17 -24.29 14.51
CA PRO A 60 -0.41 -25.74 14.42
C PRO A 60 -1.75 -26.14 15.05
N ASN A 61 -2.40 -27.15 14.49
CA ASN A 61 -3.56 -27.79 15.11
C ASN A 61 -3.30 -29.28 15.41
N ILE A 62 -3.44 -29.56 16.71
CA ILE A 62 -3.80 -30.77 17.46
C ILE A 62 -3.85 -32.12 16.72
N ASP A 63 -3.01 -33.04 17.22
CA ASP A 63 -2.95 -34.48 16.98
C ASP A 63 -4.18 -35.23 17.53
N THR A 64 -4.83 -36.03 16.67
CA THR A 64 -5.61 -37.20 17.08
C THR A 64 -5.33 -38.40 16.17
N GLY A 65 -4.35 -39.22 16.54
CA GLY A 65 -4.52 -40.66 16.72
C GLY A 65 -4.75 -41.61 15.52
N ARG A 66 -3.73 -42.46 15.30
CA ARG A 66 -3.76 -43.89 14.89
C ARG A 66 -3.98 -44.24 13.40
N HIS A 67 -2.92 -44.68 12.74
CA HIS A 67 -2.66 -46.09 12.35
C HIS A 67 -1.38 -46.14 11.49
N ALA A 68 -0.39 -46.92 11.91
CA ALA A 68 0.84 -47.19 11.16
C ALA A 68 0.69 -48.47 10.31
N PRO A 69 1.02 -48.43 9.01
CA PRO A 69 1.31 -49.63 8.23
C PRO A 69 2.83 -49.88 8.11
N PRO A 70 3.25 -51.11 7.78
CA PRO A 70 4.58 -51.63 8.07
C PRO A 70 5.68 -51.14 7.12
N GLU A 71 6.87 -51.03 7.69
CA GLU A 71 8.16 -50.67 7.11
C GLU A 71 8.64 -51.73 6.10
N LEU A 72 8.76 -51.34 4.83
CA LEU A 72 9.48 -52.08 3.79
C LEU A 72 10.89 -51.51 3.69
N ALA A 73 11.87 -52.32 4.10
CA ALA A 73 13.29 -51.98 4.04
C ALA A 73 13.76 -51.74 2.59
N ALA A 74 14.23 -50.52 2.33
CA ALA A 74 14.99 -50.18 1.12
C ALA A 74 16.50 -50.36 1.37
N PRO A 75 17.29 -50.74 0.35
CA PRO A 75 18.70 -51.08 0.52
C PRO A 75 19.55 -49.87 0.92
N SER A 76 20.45 -50.09 1.88
CA SER A 76 21.40 -49.09 2.37
C SER A 76 22.47 -48.78 1.32
N CYS A 77 22.29 -47.69 0.57
CA CYS A 77 23.39 -47.07 -0.16
C CYS A 77 24.15 -46.13 0.80
N SER A 78 25.34 -46.57 1.23
CA SER A 78 26.29 -45.77 1.99
C SER A 78 26.86 -44.65 1.09
N ALA A 79 26.29 -43.45 1.16
CA ALA A 79 26.93 -42.24 0.64
C ALA A 79 27.74 -41.57 1.75
N ASN A 80 29.03 -41.90 1.81
CA ASN A 80 30.01 -41.12 2.57
C ASN A 80 30.27 -39.83 1.77
N THR A 81 29.40 -38.84 1.93
CA THR A 81 29.63 -37.47 1.46
C THR A 81 29.77 -36.60 2.69
N THR A 82 31.01 -36.27 3.03
CA THR A 82 31.31 -35.08 3.82
C THR A 82 30.63 -33.88 3.17
N PRO A 83 29.68 -33.19 3.84
CA PRO A 83 29.12 -31.97 3.30
C PRO A 83 30.24 -30.93 3.29
N LEU A 84 30.70 -30.55 2.09
CA LEU A 84 31.47 -29.34 1.90
C LEU A 84 30.47 -28.17 1.96
N THR A 85 30.07 -27.79 3.16
CA THR A 85 29.49 -26.46 3.38
C THR A 85 30.64 -25.47 3.26
N PRO A 86 30.66 -24.56 2.28
CA PRO A 86 31.60 -23.46 2.35
C PRO A 86 31.20 -22.59 3.54
N GLU A 87 32.00 -22.61 4.60
CA GLU A 87 31.89 -21.63 5.68
C GLU A 87 32.36 -20.29 5.12
N LEU A 88 31.41 -19.41 4.77
CA LEU A 88 31.73 -18.04 4.36
C LEU A 88 32.19 -17.27 5.60
N THR A 89 33.51 -17.17 5.80
CA THR A 89 34.07 -16.21 6.76
C THR A 89 34.06 -14.82 6.12
N ILE A 90 32.98 -14.06 6.32
CA ILE A 90 32.90 -12.67 5.88
C ILE A 90 33.57 -11.79 6.94
N LEU A 91 34.70 -11.18 6.59
CA LEU A 91 35.33 -10.15 7.41
C LEU A 91 34.44 -8.90 7.37
N ALA A 92 33.70 -8.67 8.46
CA ALA A 92 32.81 -7.53 8.60
C ALA A 92 33.62 -6.23 8.68
N SER A 93 33.56 -5.40 7.64
CA SER A 93 33.98 -4.01 7.68
C SER A 93 32.78 -3.13 8.01
N ASP A 94 32.71 -2.63 9.24
CA ASP A 94 32.04 -1.40 9.76
C ASP A 94 30.84 -0.79 9.01
N ALA A 95 30.01 -1.61 8.39
CA ALA A 95 28.73 -1.27 7.79
C ALA A 95 27.78 -2.44 8.06
N GLY A 96 26.58 -2.14 8.57
CA GLY A 96 25.64 -3.13 9.09
C GLY A 96 25.38 -4.27 8.11
N PHE A 97 25.64 -5.50 8.53
CA PHE A 97 25.27 -6.70 7.79
C PHE A 97 23.85 -7.09 8.17
N THR A 98 22.92 -7.06 7.22
CA THR A 98 21.61 -7.70 7.40
C THR A 98 21.66 -9.08 6.76
N GLN A 99 21.60 -10.12 7.58
CA GLN A 99 21.64 -11.49 7.06
C GLN A 99 20.38 -11.75 6.23
N GLY A 100 20.57 -12.03 4.95
CA GLY A 100 19.48 -12.45 4.07
C GLY A 100 19.10 -13.90 4.30
N ALA A 101 17.84 -14.24 4.02
CA ALA A 101 17.33 -15.61 4.05
C ALA A 101 16.94 -16.04 2.63
N PHE A 102 17.39 -17.23 2.20
CA PHE A 102 17.06 -17.83 0.92
C PHE A 102 16.15 -19.05 1.12
N GLU A 103 15.14 -19.19 0.28
CA GLU A 103 14.29 -20.39 0.23
C GLU A 103 13.77 -20.65 -1.20
N VAL A 104 13.26 -21.87 -1.41
CA VAL A 104 12.41 -22.19 -2.58
C VAL A 104 11.01 -22.41 -2.05
N ASN A 105 10.05 -21.63 -2.53
CA ASN A 105 8.68 -21.70 -2.04
C ASN A 105 7.92 -22.91 -2.66
N ALA A 106 6.68 -23.12 -2.21
CA ALA A 106 5.85 -24.22 -2.69
C ALA A 106 5.49 -24.16 -4.19
N SER A 107 5.61 -22.99 -4.84
CA SER A 107 5.43 -22.83 -6.29
C SER A 107 6.72 -23.03 -7.10
N GLY A 108 7.83 -23.40 -6.43
CA GLY A 108 9.13 -23.60 -7.05
C GLY A 108 9.89 -22.31 -7.37
N ALA A 109 9.44 -21.16 -6.87
CA ALA A 109 10.14 -19.89 -7.03
C ALA A 109 11.31 -19.77 -6.05
N ALA A 110 12.43 -19.22 -6.51
CA ALA A 110 13.51 -18.80 -5.63
C ALA A 110 13.12 -17.50 -4.93
N VAL A 111 13.19 -17.49 -3.60
CA VAL A 111 12.81 -16.37 -2.75
C VAL A 111 14.01 -15.94 -1.89
N TYR A 112 14.22 -14.63 -1.78
CA TYR A 112 15.26 -14.06 -0.93
C TYR A 112 14.70 -12.91 -0.10
N ARG A 113 14.98 -12.86 1.20
CA ARG A 113 14.52 -11.78 2.11
C ARG A 113 15.71 -11.12 2.79
N ILE A 114 15.85 -9.80 2.63
CA ILE A 114 16.85 -8.97 3.29
C ILE A 114 16.13 -8.01 4.24
N PRO A 115 16.18 -8.24 5.57
CA PRO A 115 15.59 -7.31 6.52
C PRO A 115 16.22 -5.92 6.41
N LEU A 116 15.40 -4.87 6.50
CA LEU A 116 15.84 -3.49 6.60
C LEU A 116 15.74 -3.09 8.07
N VAL A 117 16.89 -3.03 8.75
CA VAL A 117 16.93 -2.80 10.20
C VAL A 117 16.61 -1.33 10.50
N ALA A 118 15.44 -1.09 11.08
CA ALA A 118 15.09 0.19 11.72
C ALA A 118 15.56 0.18 13.19
N SER A 119 15.82 1.37 13.74
CA SER A 119 16.11 1.50 15.18
C SER A 119 14.92 0.98 16.01
N PRO A 120 15.16 0.46 17.22
CA PRO A 120 14.10 -0.07 18.06
C PRO A 120 12.97 0.92 18.32
N GLY A 121 11.74 0.42 18.23
CA GLY A 121 10.53 1.15 18.53
C GLY A 121 10.16 1.12 20.02
N THR A 122 9.24 2.00 20.42
CA THR A 122 8.67 1.93 21.78
C THR A 122 7.78 0.70 21.88
N ALA A 123 8.01 -0.15 22.90
CA ALA A 123 7.28 -1.40 23.11
C ALA A 123 7.23 -2.35 21.89
N GLY A 124 8.25 -2.31 21.02
CA GLY A 124 8.30 -3.13 19.80
C GLY A 124 7.51 -2.56 18.61
N ILE A 125 6.89 -1.38 18.75
CA ILE A 125 6.23 -0.69 17.63
C ILE A 125 7.28 0.04 16.79
N GLN A 126 7.78 -0.67 15.78
CA GLN A 126 8.71 -0.22 14.76
C GLN A 126 8.32 -0.78 13.39
N PRO A 127 8.80 -0.18 12.28
CA PRO A 127 8.61 -0.76 10.96
C PRO A 127 9.37 -2.08 10.85
N ASP A 128 8.69 -3.15 10.43
CA ASP A 128 9.32 -4.43 10.03
C ASP A 128 9.39 -4.47 8.50
N LEU A 129 10.43 -3.82 7.95
CA LEU A 129 10.63 -3.72 6.52
C LEU A 129 11.63 -4.76 6.02
N ALA A 130 11.46 -5.21 4.79
CA ALA A 130 12.44 -6.06 4.12
C ALA A 130 12.46 -5.79 2.61
N LEU A 131 13.63 -5.95 2.00
CA LEU A 131 13.75 -6.09 0.56
C LEU A 131 13.57 -7.58 0.22
N VAL A 132 12.56 -7.91 -0.58
CA VAL A 132 12.21 -9.29 -0.92
C VAL A 132 12.34 -9.53 -2.42
N TYR A 133 12.92 -10.68 -2.77
CA TYR A 133 13.05 -11.18 -4.13
C TYR A 133 12.16 -12.40 -4.34
N ASN A 134 11.53 -12.49 -5.50
CA ASN A 134 10.87 -13.70 -6.00
C ASN A 134 11.22 -13.85 -7.49
N SER A 135 11.76 -15.01 -7.89
CA SER A 135 12.16 -15.25 -9.29
C SER A 135 11.00 -15.31 -10.28
N GLN A 136 9.77 -15.51 -9.81
CA GLN A 136 8.53 -15.43 -10.58
C GLN A 136 7.84 -14.06 -10.40
N GLY A 137 8.43 -13.17 -9.60
CA GLY A 137 7.93 -11.82 -9.38
C GLY A 137 8.12 -10.94 -10.61
N GLY A 138 7.12 -10.11 -10.87
CA GLY A 138 7.23 -9.05 -11.89
C GLY A 138 8.19 -7.94 -11.47
N ASP A 139 8.18 -6.86 -12.23
CA ASP A 139 8.94 -5.65 -11.87
C ASP A 139 8.25 -4.91 -10.72
N GLY A 140 8.93 -4.88 -9.57
CA GLY A 140 8.51 -4.18 -8.37
C GLY A 140 9.37 -2.95 -8.14
N ILE A 141 9.10 -2.18 -7.08
CA ILE A 141 9.70 -0.85 -6.88
C ILE A 141 11.23 -0.87 -6.89
N ALA A 142 11.86 -1.92 -6.37
CA ALA A 142 13.32 -2.09 -6.33
C ALA A 142 13.89 -2.85 -7.55
N GLY A 143 13.08 -3.13 -8.56
CA GLY A 143 13.45 -3.77 -9.82
C GLY A 143 12.77 -5.12 -10.07
N VAL A 144 13.19 -5.79 -11.15
CA VAL A 144 12.62 -7.09 -11.57
C VAL A 144 12.80 -8.16 -10.49
N GLY A 145 11.69 -8.74 -10.05
CA GLY A 145 11.64 -9.74 -8.99
C GLY A 145 11.78 -9.15 -7.60
N TRP A 146 12.11 -7.86 -7.45
CA TRP A 146 12.37 -7.22 -6.15
C TRP A 146 11.23 -6.29 -5.73
N SER A 147 10.85 -6.35 -4.45
CA SER A 147 9.87 -5.46 -3.85
C SER A 147 10.22 -5.14 -2.40
N VAL A 148 9.60 -4.10 -1.85
CA VAL A 148 9.69 -3.78 -0.42
C VAL A 148 8.50 -4.41 0.29
N ALA A 149 8.79 -5.28 1.25
CA ALA A 149 7.82 -5.89 2.14
C ALA A 149 7.76 -5.16 3.49
N GLY A 150 6.68 -5.40 4.24
CA GLY A 150 6.50 -4.86 5.60
C GLY A 150 5.38 -3.84 5.76
N LEU A 151 4.74 -3.45 4.65
CA LEU A 151 3.57 -2.57 4.65
C LEU A 151 2.38 -3.35 4.13
N SER A 152 1.30 -3.33 4.90
CA SER A 152 0.04 -4.01 4.57
C SER A 152 -0.87 -3.09 3.77
N ALA A 153 -1.75 -3.67 2.95
CA ALA A 153 -2.76 -2.95 2.23
C ALA A 153 -4.02 -3.80 2.00
N ILE A 154 -5.16 -3.12 1.96
CA ILE A 154 -6.40 -3.69 1.43
C ILE A 154 -6.54 -3.21 0.00
N GLY A 155 -6.92 -4.08 -0.93
CA GLY A 155 -7.20 -3.67 -2.30
C GLY A 155 -8.40 -4.37 -2.88
N ARG A 156 -8.96 -3.80 -3.95
CA ARG A 156 -9.93 -4.51 -4.78
C ARG A 156 -9.22 -5.71 -5.43
N CYS A 157 -9.89 -6.85 -5.45
CA CYS A 157 -9.38 -8.07 -6.04
C CYS A 157 -10.47 -8.74 -6.89
N PRO A 158 -10.08 -9.37 -8.01
CA PRO A 158 -11.04 -10.03 -8.88
C PRO A 158 -11.67 -11.24 -8.18
N THR A 159 -12.85 -11.59 -8.66
CA THR A 159 -13.58 -12.76 -8.21
C THR A 159 -13.29 -13.95 -9.12
N THR A 160 -13.19 -15.14 -8.54
CA THR A 160 -13.00 -16.39 -9.28
C THR A 160 -14.31 -17.18 -9.40
N VAL A 161 -14.38 -18.09 -10.37
CA VAL A 161 -15.55 -18.97 -10.59
C VAL A 161 -15.90 -19.75 -9.32
N GLU A 162 -14.88 -20.20 -8.60
CA GLU A 162 -15.05 -20.98 -7.37
C GLU A 162 -15.75 -20.18 -6.26
N ARG A 163 -15.67 -18.85 -6.30
CA ARG A 163 -16.24 -17.99 -5.25
C ARG A 163 -17.66 -17.51 -5.57
N ASN A 164 -17.88 -16.90 -6.74
CA ASN A 164 -19.20 -16.34 -7.09
C ASN A 164 -19.86 -17.02 -8.30
N GLY A 165 -19.36 -18.17 -8.76
CA GLY A 165 -19.93 -18.90 -9.90
C GLY A 165 -19.60 -18.30 -11.27
N SER A 166 -19.03 -17.11 -11.32
CA SER A 166 -18.50 -16.45 -12.52
C SER A 166 -17.22 -15.68 -12.19
N PRO A 167 -16.26 -15.60 -13.13
CA PRO A 167 -15.11 -14.72 -12.95
C PRO A 167 -15.57 -13.26 -13.13
N ASP A 168 -15.07 -12.36 -12.29
CA ASP A 168 -15.41 -10.94 -12.34
C ASP A 168 -14.12 -10.11 -12.16
N PRO A 169 -13.70 -9.32 -13.16
CA PRO A 169 -12.54 -8.45 -13.04
C PRO A 169 -12.84 -7.25 -12.14
N VAL A 170 -11.79 -6.56 -11.69
CA VAL A 170 -11.99 -5.28 -10.98
C VAL A 170 -12.47 -4.22 -11.95
N ASP A 171 -13.70 -3.75 -11.78
CA ASP A 171 -14.34 -2.75 -12.63
C ASP A 171 -14.95 -1.54 -11.87
N PHE A 172 -14.70 -1.46 -10.55
CA PHE A 172 -15.15 -0.41 -9.66
C PHE A 172 -16.68 -0.36 -9.50
N ASP A 173 -17.32 -1.51 -9.41
CA ASP A 173 -18.72 -1.64 -9.01
C ASP A 173 -18.87 -2.20 -7.58
N ASP A 174 -20.11 -2.58 -7.23
CA ASP A 174 -20.46 -3.15 -5.92
C ASP A 174 -20.26 -4.68 -5.86
N SER A 175 -19.90 -5.33 -6.98
CA SER A 175 -19.57 -6.76 -7.13
C SER A 175 -18.14 -7.08 -6.72
N ASP A 176 -17.26 -6.09 -6.85
CA ASP A 176 -15.83 -6.17 -6.51
C ASP A 176 -15.59 -6.66 -5.08
N LEU A 177 -14.61 -7.56 -4.94
CA LEU A 177 -14.16 -8.04 -3.64
C LEU A 177 -13.01 -7.18 -3.10
N PHE A 178 -12.89 -7.15 -1.77
CA PHE A 178 -11.76 -6.59 -1.06
C PHE A 178 -10.86 -7.70 -0.52
N CYS A 179 -9.55 -7.52 -0.65
CA CYS A 179 -8.54 -8.44 -0.17
C CYS A 179 -7.56 -7.73 0.76
N LEU A 180 -7.35 -8.24 1.97
CA LEU A 180 -6.29 -7.82 2.89
C LEU A 180 -5.02 -8.61 2.57
N ASP A 181 -3.97 -7.95 2.08
CA ASP A 181 -2.70 -8.58 1.71
C ASP A 181 -2.88 -9.79 0.75
N GLY A 182 -3.87 -9.68 -0.14
CA GLY A 182 -4.26 -10.74 -1.08
C GLY A 182 -5.21 -11.80 -0.52
N GLN A 183 -5.52 -11.77 0.78
CA GLN A 183 -6.54 -12.65 1.38
C GLN A 183 -7.93 -12.01 1.27
N PRO A 184 -8.89 -12.68 0.60
CA PRO A 184 -10.24 -12.16 0.40
C PRO A 184 -10.99 -11.93 1.70
N LEU A 185 -11.78 -10.86 1.74
CA LEU A 185 -12.61 -10.48 2.87
C LEU A 185 -14.04 -10.99 2.67
N LEU A 186 -14.59 -11.61 3.71
CA LEU A 186 -15.97 -12.08 3.80
C LEU A 186 -16.73 -11.21 4.79
N ALA A 187 -17.85 -10.64 4.36
CA ALA A 187 -18.72 -9.85 5.25
C ALA A 187 -19.44 -10.79 6.23
N LEU A 188 -19.37 -10.46 7.52
CA LEU A 188 -20.05 -11.16 8.60
C LEU A 188 -21.29 -10.40 9.09
N ASP A 189 -21.22 -9.08 9.12
CA ASP A 189 -22.29 -8.20 9.57
C ASP A 189 -22.31 -6.92 8.73
N GLY A 190 -23.49 -6.53 8.24
CA GLY A 190 -23.67 -5.42 7.30
C GLY A 190 -23.62 -5.82 5.81
N THR A 191 -23.88 -4.84 4.95
CA THR A 191 -23.86 -5.00 3.49
C THR A 191 -22.43 -4.91 2.96
N TYR A 192 -22.00 -5.81 2.08
CA TYR A 192 -20.65 -5.77 1.50
C TYR A 192 -20.33 -4.40 0.90
N GLY A 193 -19.15 -3.85 1.20
CA GLY A 193 -18.71 -2.53 0.74
C GLY A 193 -19.36 -1.32 1.42
N ALA A 194 -20.40 -1.51 2.24
CA ALA A 194 -21.07 -0.41 2.93
C ALA A 194 -20.30 0.07 4.17
N ASN A 195 -20.68 1.24 4.68
CA ASN A 195 -20.16 1.78 5.93
C ASN A 195 -20.62 0.93 7.14
N GLY A 196 -19.67 0.58 8.01
CA GLY A 196 -19.92 -0.17 9.23
C GLY A 196 -19.93 -1.68 9.06
N THR A 197 -19.64 -2.20 7.87
CA THR A 197 -19.62 -3.63 7.60
C THR A 197 -18.41 -4.28 8.24
N GLU A 198 -18.64 -5.38 8.95
CA GLU A 198 -17.60 -6.19 9.57
C GLU A 198 -17.20 -7.35 8.67
N TYR A 199 -15.90 -7.59 8.52
CA TYR A 199 -15.33 -8.66 7.72
C TYR A 199 -14.38 -9.56 8.51
N ARG A 200 -14.12 -10.74 7.94
CA ARG A 200 -12.97 -11.61 8.24
C ARG A 200 -12.25 -11.98 6.96
N THR A 201 -10.98 -12.37 7.07
CA THR A 201 -10.30 -13.03 5.95
C THR A 201 -10.90 -14.43 5.75
N GLU A 202 -10.96 -14.87 4.49
CA GLU A 202 -11.49 -16.20 4.13
C GLU A 202 -10.74 -17.32 4.84
N ILE A 203 -9.41 -17.27 4.83
CA ILE A 203 -8.58 -18.02 5.78
C ILE A 203 -8.45 -17.16 7.03
N ASP A 204 -9.24 -17.47 8.06
CA ASP A 204 -9.39 -16.61 9.23
C ASP A 204 -8.06 -16.48 10.00
N ASN A 205 -7.51 -15.26 10.00
CA ASN A 205 -6.32 -14.89 10.77
C ASN A 205 -6.66 -14.29 12.15
N LEU A 206 -7.94 -14.38 12.55
CA LEU A 206 -8.51 -13.85 13.79
C LEU A 206 -8.43 -12.32 13.90
N SER A 207 -8.33 -11.62 12.77
CA SER A 207 -8.42 -10.16 12.72
C SER A 207 -9.86 -9.72 12.50
N ARG A 208 -10.29 -8.69 13.22
CA ARG A 208 -11.56 -8.01 12.98
C ARG A 208 -11.34 -6.85 12.01
N ILE A 209 -12.06 -6.81 10.90
CA ILE A 209 -11.96 -5.74 9.90
C ILE A 209 -13.30 -5.00 9.83
N ILE A 210 -13.29 -3.67 9.80
CA ILE A 210 -14.50 -2.85 9.61
C ILE A 210 -14.27 -1.80 8.53
N SER A 211 -15.20 -1.67 7.59
CA SER A 211 -15.22 -0.59 6.60
C SER A 211 -15.89 0.67 7.14
N TYR A 212 -15.39 1.85 6.74
CA TYR A 212 -15.90 3.15 7.14
C TYR A 212 -16.06 4.10 5.95
N GLY A 213 -17.14 4.88 6.00
CA GLY A 213 -17.53 5.83 4.97
C GLY A 213 -17.86 5.18 3.63
N GLN A 214 -18.16 6.01 2.65
CA GLN A 214 -18.39 5.62 1.26
C GLN A 214 -17.61 6.56 0.34
N ASN A 215 -17.00 6.02 -0.69
CA ASN A 215 -16.23 6.76 -1.69
C ASN A 215 -16.35 6.04 -3.05
N GLY A 216 -17.27 6.53 -3.89
CA GLY A 216 -17.67 5.83 -5.09
C GLY A 216 -18.34 4.49 -4.75
N SER A 217 -17.94 3.43 -5.44
CA SER A 217 -18.44 2.05 -5.27
C SER A 217 -17.83 1.27 -4.10
N GLY A 218 -17.18 1.94 -3.14
CA GLY A 218 -16.56 1.23 -2.03
C GLY A 218 -16.33 2.08 -0.78
N PRO A 219 -15.76 1.47 0.27
CA PRO A 219 -15.48 2.17 1.52
C PRO A 219 -14.51 3.33 1.35
N ASN A 220 -14.61 4.33 2.22
CA ASN A 220 -13.59 5.37 2.28
C ASN A 220 -12.30 4.86 2.96
N SER A 221 -12.42 4.02 3.99
CA SER A 221 -11.29 3.51 4.77
C SER A 221 -11.63 2.21 5.47
N PHE A 222 -10.62 1.52 5.97
CA PHE A 222 -10.79 0.32 6.80
C PHE A 222 -10.03 0.47 8.11
N GLN A 223 -10.53 -0.19 9.15
CA GLN A 223 -9.79 -0.42 10.38
C GLN A 223 -9.71 -1.92 10.65
N VAL A 224 -8.54 -2.37 11.10
CA VAL A 224 -8.25 -3.78 11.39
C VAL A 224 -7.72 -3.90 12.81
N TRP A 225 -8.33 -4.78 13.60
CA TRP A 225 -7.86 -5.18 14.92
C TRP A 225 -7.33 -6.61 14.83
N THR A 226 -6.03 -6.78 15.05
CA THR A 226 -5.39 -8.10 14.95
C THR A 226 -5.43 -8.84 16.29
N LYS A 227 -5.27 -10.16 16.26
CA LYS A 227 -5.09 -10.98 17.47
C LYS A 227 -3.90 -10.54 18.32
N ALA A 228 -2.88 -9.92 17.71
CA ALA A 228 -1.71 -9.40 18.40
C ALA A 228 -1.99 -8.11 19.20
N GLY A 229 -3.22 -7.59 19.16
CA GLY A 229 -3.60 -6.36 19.86
C GLY A 229 -3.17 -5.10 19.12
N LEU A 230 -2.88 -5.20 17.82
CA LEU A 230 -2.61 -4.05 16.97
C LEU A 230 -3.92 -3.53 16.37
N HIS A 231 -4.06 -2.21 16.37
CA HIS A 231 -5.08 -1.46 15.66
C HIS A 231 -4.44 -0.78 14.46
N MET A 232 -4.84 -1.20 13.26
CA MET A 232 -4.32 -0.71 11.99
C MET A 232 -5.39 0.08 11.25
N THR A 233 -5.02 1.23 10.71
CA THR A 233 -5.89 2.09 9.90
C THR A 233 -5.39 2.15 8.47
N TYR A 234 -6.32 1.98 7.52
CA TYR A 234 -6.03 1.91 6.09
C TYR A 234 -6.81 2.98 5.32
N GLY A 235 -6.10 3.73 4.47
CA GLY A 235 -6.69 4.71 3.57
C GLY A 235 -7.48 5.83 4.24
N SER A 236 -7.21 6.14 5.52
CA SER A 236 -7.89 7.26 6.21
C SER A 236 -7.35 8.63 5.80
N THR A 237 -6.18 8.68 5.17
CA THR A 237 -5.61 9.87 4.55
C THR A 237 -5.69 9.75 3.04
N ALA A 238 -5.79 10.88 2.34
CA ALA A 238 -5.92 10.88 0.88
C ALA A 238 -4.73 10.18 0.21
N ASP A 239 -3.51 10.48 0.63
CA ASP A 239 -2.29 9.89 0.09
C ASP A 239 -2.22 8.37 0.25
N ALA A 240 -2.92 7.78 1.23
CA ALA A 240 -2.99 6.35 1.47
C ALA A 240 -4.10 5.63 0.69
N GLN A 241 -4.83 6.33 -0.18
CA GLN A 241 -5.81 5.74 -1.10
C GLN A 241 -5.23 5.71 -2.52
N VAL A 242 -5.13 4.54 -3.14
CA VAL A 242 -4.81 4.41 -4.57
C VAL A 242 -6.04 4.76 -5.39
N ARG A 243 -5.94 5.78 -6.23
CA ARG A 243 -7.00 6.21 -7.14
C ARG A 243 -6.48 6.19 -8.56
N VAL A 244 -7.36 5.85 -9.50
CA VAL A 244 -7.02 5.80 -10.92
C VAL A 244 -7.96 6.74 -11.68
N GLN A 245 -7.43 7.43 -12.68
CA GLN A 245 -8.17 8.40 -13.46
C GLN A 245 -9.39 7.76 -14.13
N GLY A 246 -10.55 8.44 -14.04
CA GLY A 246 -11.78 8.01 -14.70
C GLY A 246 -12.58 6.94 -13.97
N GLN A 247 -12.09 6.45 -12.82
CA GLN A 247 -12.76 5.42 -12.03
C GLN A 247 -13.52 6.01 -10.84
N ASN A 248 -14.69 5.44 -10.53
CA ASN A 248 -15.54 5.89 -9.43
C ASN A 248 -15.31 5.06 -8.15
N GLY A 249 -14.15 5.24 -7.53
CA GLY A 249 -13.83 4.58 -6.27
C GLY A 249 -12.35 4.58 -5.93
N VAL A 250 -12.01 3.81 -4.90
CA VAL A 250 -10.63 3.58 -4.47
C VAL A 250 -10.22 2.17 -4.91
N LEU A 251 -9.04 2.06 -5.53
CA LEU A 251 -8.47 0.79 -5.97
C LEU A 251 -7.83 0.03 -4.80
N GLY A 252 -7.18 0.77 -3.89
CA GLY A 252 -6.56 0.20 -2.70
C GLY A 252 -6.39 1.21 -1.57
N TRP A 253 -6.36 0.70 -0.35
CA TRP A 253 -6.21 1.41 0.91
C TRP A 253 -4.93 0.90 1.58
N ALA A 254 -3.87 1.68 1.50
CA ALA A 254 -2.60 1.38 2.15
C ALA A 254 -2.69 1.67 3.66
N VAL A 255 -1.95 0.91 4.47
CA VAL A 255 -1.86 1.17 5.92
C VAL A 255 -1.22 2.53 6.18
N ASN A 256 -1.93 3.43 6.85
CA ASN A 256 -1.40 4.77 7.15
C ASN A 256 -1.11 4.96 8.64
N ARG A 257 -1.60 4.06 9.51
CA ARG A 257 -1.30 4.06 10.94
C ARG A 257 -1.38 2.66 11.53
N ILE A 258 -0.42 2.31 12.39
CA ILE A 258 -0.42 1.10 13.22
C ILE A 258 -0.21 1.54 14.66
N GLU A 259 -1.07 1.10 15.55
CA GLU A 259 -1.07 1.46 16.97
C GLU A 259 -1.27 0.21 17.84
N ASP A 260 -0.63 0.15 19.00
CA ASP A 260 -0.88 -0.87 20.01
C ASP A 260 -1.95 -0.46 21.02
N SER A 261 -2.42 -1.41 21.83
CA SER A 261 -3.40 -1.15 22.90
C SER A 261 -2.96 -0.13 23.97
N THR A 262 -1.67 0.20 24.07
CA THR A 262 -1.12 1.19 25.01
C THR A 262 -0.92 2.57 24.38
N GLY A 263 -1.25 2.70 23.09
CA GLY A 263 -1.19 3.94 22.33
C GLY A 263 0.14 4.18 21.62
N ASN A 264 1.13 3.27 21.66
CA ASN A 264 2.35 3.45 20.85
C ASN A 264 2.02 3.24 19.39
N TYR A 265 2.51 4.12 18.51
CA TYR A 265 2.13 4.08 17.11
C TYR A 265 3.25 4.42 16.14
N LEU A 266 3.03 4.01 14.90
CA LEU A 266 3.72 4.50 13.72
C LEU A 266 2.70 4.97 12.67
N THR A 267 3.14 5.88 11.80
CA THR A 267 2.36 6.41 10.67
C THR A 267 3.17 6.31 9.39
N VAL A 268 2.49 6.01 8.28
CA VAL A 268 3.09 5.89 6.95
C VAL A 268 2.49 6.97 6.05
N ALA A 269 3.35 7.66 5.31
CA ALA A 269 2.96 8.66 4.32
C ALA A 269 3.44 8.25 2.93
N TYR A 270 2.62 8.59 1.94
CA TYR A 270 2.73 8.11 0.58
C TYR A 270 2.84 9.27 -0.41
N HIS A 271 3.59 9.05 -1.48
CA HIS A 271 3.36 9.80 -2.71
C HIS A 271 2.21 9.13 -3.45
N ARG A 272 1.33 9.94 -4.03
CA ARG A 272 0.19 9.50 -4.82
C ARG A 272 0.04 10.38 -6.04
N ASN A 273 -0.19 9.77 -7.20
CA ASN A 273 -0.54 10.45 -8.42
C ASN A 273 -1.87 9.91 -8.98
N ASP A 274 -2.91 10.74 -8.93
CA ASP A 274 -4.27 10.36 -9.33
C ASP A 274 -4.45 10.23 -10.85
N VAL A 275 -3.50 10.77 -11.64
CA VAL A 275 -3.56 10.73 -13.10
C VAL A 275 -3.14 9.35 -13.61
N ASN A 276 -2.06 8.81 -13.05
CA ASN A 276 -1.45 7.56 -13.51
C ASN A 276 -1.52 6.44 -12.46
N GLY A 277 -2.27 6.62 -11.37
CA GLY A 277 -2.49 5.60 -10.36
C GLY A 277 -1.25 5.18 -9.56
N GLU A 278 -0.12 5.87 -9.68
CA GLU A 278 1.11 5.53 -8.97
C GLU A 278 1.01 5.90 -7.48
N GLN A 279 1.38 4.97 -6.59
CA GLN A 279 1.51 5.21 -5.16
C GLN A 279 2.69 4.44 -4.58
N TYR A 280 3.46 5.09 -3.71
CA TYR A 280 4.55 4.45 -2.98
C TYR A 280 4.85 5.15 -1.64
N PRO A 281 5.30 4.42 -0.61
CA PRO A 281 5.62 4.99 0.69
C PRO A 281 6.90 5.83 0.58
N TYR A 282 6.92 7.05 1.11
CA TYR A 282 8.15 7.85 1.17
C TYR A 282 8.63 8.11 2.58
N ARG A 283 7.75 7.92 3.58
CA ARG A 283 8.09 8.23 4.97
C ARG A 283 7.33 7.36 5.94
N ILE A 284 8.04 6.81 6.93
CA ILE A 284 7.46 6.19 8.11
C ILE A 284 7.99 6.89 9.36
N ARG A 285 7.08 7.39 10.18
CA ARG A 285 7.37 7.99 11.48
C ARG A 285 6.89 7.03 12.56
N TYR A 286 7.75 6.71 13.53
CA TYR A 286 7.44 5.78 14.62
C TYR A 286 7.99 6.31 15.94
N THR A 287 7.71 5.62 17.05
CA THR A 287 7.94 6.05 18.46
C THR A 287 6.98 7.11 18.98
N GLY A 288 5.84 7.31 18.33
CA GLY A 288 4.77 8.15 18.87
C GLY A 288 3.98 7.42 19.95
N ASN A 289 3.33 8.16 20.85
CA ASN A 289 2.34 7.62 21.78
C ASN A 289 1.12 8.54 21.88
N SER A 290 -0.07 8.05 21.55
CA SER A 290 -1.29 8.86 21.50
C SER A 290 -1.85 9.21 22.87
N ASN A 291 -1.68 8.34 23.87
CA ASN A 291 -2.16 8.58 25.24
C ASN A 291 -1.29 9.58 26.00
N ALA A 292 0.02 9.55 25.74
CA ALA A 292 0.99 10.47 26.32
C ALA A 292 1.25 11.72 25.46
N GLU A 293 0.54 11.86 24.33
CA GLU A 293 0.71 12.95 23.35
C GLU A 293 2.16 13.12 22.86
N ILE A 294 2.89 12.01 22.75
CA ILE A 294 4.27 11.99 22.26
C ILE A 294 4.24 11.90 20.74
N ALA A 295 4.84 12.89 20.08
CA ALA A 295 5.06 12.85 18.64
C ALA A 295 6.17 11.85 18.28
N PRO A 296 6.07 11.17 17.12
CA PRO A 296 7.14 10.30 16.63
C PRO A 296 8.45 11.07 16.48
N TYR A 297 9.54 10.54 17.03
CA TYR A 297 10.86 11.15 16.94
C TYR A 297 11.85 10.32 16.10
N ASN A 298 11.51 9.07 15.78
CA ASN A 298 12.26 8.28 14.81
C ASN A 298 11.58 8.26 13.43
N LEU A 299 12.40 8.07 12.41
CA LEU A 299 12.04 8.28 11.02
C LEU A 299 12.74 7.25 10.13
N VAL A 300 11.99 6.68 9.19
CA VAL A 300 12.50 5.97 8.01
C VAL A 300 12.04 6.75 6.78
N GLU A 301 12.96 7.07 5.88
CA GLU A 301 12.66 7.74 4.61
C GLU A 301 13.10 6.87 3.44
N PHE A 302 12.24 6.86 2.41
CA PHE A 302 12.55 6.22 1.14
C PHE A 302 12.82 7.32 0.12
N HIS A 303 13.97 7.21 -0.55
CA HIS A 303 14.35 8.12 -1.62
C HIS A 303 14.26 7.38 -2.93
N TYR A 304 13.48 7.94 -3.85
CA TYR A 304 13.22 7.35 -5.16
C TYR A 304 13.86 8.19 -6.25
N GLU A 305 14.28 7.51 -7.31
CA GLU A 305 14.66 8.13 -8.57
C GLU A 305 13.62 7.81 -9.65
N ALA A 306 13.61 8.63 -10.70
CA ALA A 306 12.78 8.36 -11.87
C ALA A 306 13.28 7.08 -12.57
N ARG A 307 12.34 6.21 -12.93
CA ARG A 307 12.62 5.02 -13.74
C ARG A 307 12.95 5.43 -15.17
N PRO A 308 14.03 4.90 -15.76
CA PRO A 308 14.32 5.12 -17.17
C PRO A 308 13.24 4.55 -18.11
N LYS A 309 12.57 3.47 -17.68
CA LYS A 309 11.45 2.85 -18.38
C LYS A 309 10.26 2.77 -17.43
N ILE A 310 9.22 3.52 -17.74
CA ILE A 310 7.95 3.49 -17.01
C ILE A 310 7.25 2.16 -17.31
N ILE A 311 6.69 1.55 -16.29
CA ILE A 311 5.89 0.34 -16.41
C ILE A 311 4.44 0.73 -16.35
N GLN A 312 3.68 0.29 -17.34
CA GLN A 312 2.27 0.62 -17.49
C GLN A 312 1.45 -0.64 -17.36
N ARG A 313 0.34 -0.52 -16.66
CA ARG A 313 -0.68 -1.56 -16.45
C ARG A 313 -2.05 -0.91 -16.60
N TYR A 314 -3.08 -1.73 -16.75
CA TYR A 314 -4.44 -1.24 -16.86
C TYR A 314 -5.35 -1.98 -15.89
N VAL A 315 -6.23 -1.23 -15.23
CA VAL A 315 -7.31 -1.75 -14.38
C VAL A 315 -8.59 -1.05 -14.81
N ALA A 316 -9.62 -1.81 -15.17
CA ALA A 316 -10.89 -1.27 -15.68
C ALA A 316 -10.71 -0.28 -16.87
N GLY A 317 -9.69 -0.50 -17.71
CA GLY A 317 -9.34 0.39 -18.83
C GLY A 317 -8.62 1.68 -18.44
N ALA A 318 -8.40 1.93 -17.15
CA ALA A 318 -7.61 3.07 -16.67
C ALA A 318 -6.15 2.69 -16.41
N GLN A 319 -5.25 3.62 -16.71
CA GLN A 319 -3.81 3.39 -16.66
C GLN A 319 -3.25 3.50 -15.24
N VAL A 320 -2.42 2.54 -14.86
CA VAL A 320 -1.65 2.51 -13.62
C VAL A 320 -0.17 2.40 -13.96
N GLU A 321 0.66 3.25 -13.38
CA GLU A 321 2.09 3.34 -13.67
C GLU A 321 2.97 3.04 -12.47
N MET A 322 4.18 2.57 -12.78
CA MET A 322 5.34 2.62 -11.88
C MET A 322 6.44 3.39 -12.60
N GLY A 323 6.58 4.66 -12.22
CA GLY A 323 7.55 5.61 -12.74
C GLY A 323 8.71 5.88 -11.79
N SER A 324 8.66 5.36 -10.56
CA SER A 324 9.66 5.58 -9.50
C SER A 324 10.32 4.26 -9.06
N ARG A 325 11.61 4.28 -8.69
CA ARG A 325 12.35 3.15 -8.11
C ARG A 325 13.32 3.56 -7.02
#